data_AF-A0A835H3A4-F1
#
_entry.id   AF-A0A835H3A4-F1
#
_cell.length_a   1.000
_cell.length_b   1.000
_cell.length_c   1.000
_cell.angle_alpha   90.00
_cell.angle_beta   90.00
_cell.angle_gamma   90.00
#
_symmetry.space_group_name_H-M   'P 1'
#
loop_
_entity.id
_entity.type
_entity.pdbx_description
1 polymer ?
#
loop_
_entity_poly.entity_id
_entity_poly.type
_entity_poly.pdbx_seq_one_letter_code
_entity_poly.pdbx_strand_id
1 'polypeptide(L)'
;MLWMKAIEITEEVNKWVEESTNGFIKSVIPNPLTPAMVFVLASALYFKGKWREPFDKSATKDSKFSLLDGNYVEIPLMTSPARLLAD
;
A
#
# COMPACT_ATOMS: atom_id res chain seq x y z
N MET A 1 0.90 32.16 -12.92
CA MET A 1 -0.46 32.04 -12.34
C MET A 1 -1.07 30.67 -12.59
N LEU A 2 -1.26 30.20 -13.83
CA LEU A 2 -1.79 28.85 -14.12
C LEU A 2 -0.88 27.70 -13.64
N TRP A 3 0.44 27.83 -13.82
CA TRP A 3 1.41 26.86 -13.33
C TRP A 3 1.39 26.68 -11.81
N MET A 4 1.16 27.76 -11.06
CA MET A 4 1.03 27.68 -9.59
C MET A 4 -0.20 26.90 -9.18
N LYS A 5 -1.33 27.12 -9.87
CA LYS A 5 -2.57 26.38 -9.60
C LYS A 5 -2.42 24.88 -9.88
N ALA A 6 -1.66 24.50 -10.91
CA ALA A 6 -1.43 23.10 -11.21
C ALA A 6 -0.55 22.40 -10.14
N ILE A 7 0.42 23.12 -9.57
CA ILE A 7 1.21 22.66 -8.42
C ILE A 7 0.31 22.51 -7.19
N GLU A 8 -0.48 23.54 -6.87
CA GLU A 8 -1.42 23.53 -5.73
C GLU A 8 -2.38 22.35 -5.78
N ILE A 9 -3.03 22.10 -6.93
CA ILE A 9 -3.94 20.95 -7.10
C ILE A 9 -3.19 19.61 -6.93
N THR A 10 -1.93 19.53 -7.37
CA THR A 10 -1.11 18.33 -7.19
C THR A 10 -0.86 18.05 -5.71
N GLU A 11 -0.52 19.10 -4.95
CA GLU A 11 -0.30 19.03 -3.51
C GLU A 11 -1.59 18.66 -2.78
N GLU A 12 -2.74 19.25 -3.15
CA GLU A 12 -4.05 18.94 -2.58
C GLU A 12 -4.44 17.46 -2.78
N VAL A 13 -4.29 16.94 -3.99
CA VAL A 13 -4.64 15.53 -4.28
C VAL A 13 -3.72 14.58 -3.52
N ASN A 14 -2.40 14.84 -3.51
CA ASN A 14 -1.47 13.99 -2.78
C ASN A 14 -1.69 14.06 -1.27
N LYS A 15 -1.98 15.25 -0.72
CA LYS A 15 -2.32 15.41 0.70
C LYS A 15 -3.59 14.64 1.05
N TRP A 16 -4.63 14.73 0.23
CA TRP A 16 -5.86 13.94 0.42
C TRP A 16 -5.58 12.44 0.40
N VAL A 17 -4.72 11.95 -0.52
CA VAL A 17 -4.34 10.54 -0.54
C VAL A 17 -3.55 10.15 0.70
N GLU A 18 -2.60 10.96 1.13
CA GLU A 18 -1.80 10.69 2.32
C GLU A 18 -2.68 10.57 3.57
N GLU A 19 -3.59 11.53 3.76
CA GLU A 19 -4.56 11.51 4.87
C GLU A 19 -5.51 10.30 4.77
N SER A 20 -6.06 10.03 3.58
CA SER A 20 -6.99 8.91 3.35
C SER A 20 -6.34 7.54 3.50
N THR A 21 -5.01 7.47 3.43
CA THR A 21 -4.23 6.22 3.51
C THR A 21 -3.40 6.11 4.77
N ASN A 22 -3.69 6.92 5.80
CA ASN A 22 -2.94 6.96 7.05
C ASN A 22 -1.41 7.14 6.85
N GLY A 23 -1.02 7.91 5.83
CA GLY A 23 0.38 8.19 5.50
C GLY A 23 1.11 7.08 4.73
N PHE A 24 0.44 5.96 4.42
CA PHE A 24 1.08 4.84 3.72
C PHE A 24 1.26 5.08 2.22
N ILE A 25 0.39 5.89 1.59
CA ILE A 25 0.56 6.37 0.22
C ILE A 25 0.79 7.87 0.28
N LYS A 26 2.04 8.31 0.10
CA LYS A 26 2.40 9.73 0.22
C LYS A 26 2.11 10.55 -1.03
N SER A 27 2.15 9.91 -2.20
CA SER A 27 1.93 10.60 -3.47
C SER A 27 1.45 9.62 -4.53
N VAL A 28 0.42 10.02 -5.28
CA VAL A 28 -0.07 9.34 -6.48
C VAL A 28 0.23 10.14 -7.75
N ILE A 29 0.46 11.44 -7.60
CA ILE A 29 0.89 12.35 -8.65
C ILE A 29 2.30 12.86 -8.28
N PRO A 30 3.37 12.16 -8.68
CA PRO A 30 4.73 12.46 -8.20
C PRO A 30 5.33 13.72 -8.82
N ASN A 31 4.78 14.18 -9.94
CA ASN A 31 5.21 15.41 -10.63
C ASN A 31 4.03 16.37 -10.75
N PRO A 32 4.26 17.69 -10.68
CA PRO A 32 3.20 18.68 -10.85
C PRO A 32 2.38 18.46 -12.11
N LEU A 33 1.07 18.60 -11.99
CA LEU A 33 0.16 18.64 -13.13
C LEU A 33 0.55 19.80 -14.06
N THR A 34 0.15 19.68 -15.32
CA THR A 34 0.36 20.74 -16.30
C THR A 34 -0.91 21.59 -16.44
N PRO A 35 -0.80 22.88 -16.81
CA PRO A 35 -1.96 23.74 -17.07
C PRO A 35 -2.91 23.22 -18.17
N ALA A 36 -2.45 22.30 -19.03
CA ALA A 36 -3.27 21.70 -20.07
C ALA A 36 -4.19 20.58 -19.53
N MET A 37 -3.96 20.10 -18.31
CA MET A 37 -4.77 19.04 -17.70
C MET A 37 -6.06 19.64 -17.16
N VAL A 38 -7.20 19.18 -17.70
CA VAL A 38 -8.52 19.73 -17.40
C VAL A 38 -9.28 18.96 -16.32
N PHE A 39 -8.84 17.73 -15.98
CA PHE A 39 -9.50 16.87 -15.00
C PHE A 39 -8.56 15.80 -14.45
N VAL A 40 -8.75 15.43 -13.18
CA VAL A 40 -8.05 14.33 -12.49
C VAL A 40 -9.08 13.50 -11.74
N LEU A 41 -9.07 12.18 -11.93
CA LEU A 41 -9.81 11.21 -11.13
C LEU A 41 -8.81 10.36 -10.34
N ALA A 42 -8.83 10.47 -9.02
CA ALA A 42 -7.95 9.72 -8.13
C ALA A 42 -8.77 8.82 -7.19
N SER A 43 -8.22 7.65 -6.88
CA SER A 43 -8.73 6.72 -5.88
C SER A 43 -7.56 6.15 -5.11
N ALA A 44 -7.70 6.08 -3.78
CA ALA A 44 -6.70 5.49 -2.90
C ALA A 44 -7.41 4.66 -1.83
N LEU A 45 -6.82 3.51 -1.49
CA LEU A 45 -7.38 2.58 -0.51
C LEU A 45 -6.25 2.08 0.39
N TYR A 46 -6.46 2.22 1.70
CA TYR A 46 -5.64 1.59 2.72
C TYR A 46 -6.51 0.68 3.57
N PHE A 47 -6.06 -0.55 3.78
CA PHE A 47 -6.75 -1.53 4.60
C PHE A 47 -5.81 -2.11 5.66
N LYS A 48 -6.26 -2.11 6.91
CA LYS A 48 -5.59 -2.76 8.03
C LYS A 48 -6.59 -3.64 8.78
N GLY A 49 -6.62 -4.91 8.38
CA GLY A 49 -7.40 -5.94 9.07
C GLY A 49 -6.65 -6.57 10.24
N LYS A 50 -7.40 -7.07 11.22
CA LYS A 50 -6.91 -8.07 12.16
C LYS A 50 -7.40 -9.44 11.71
N TRP A 51 -6.52 -10.43 11.75
CA TRP A 51 -6.95 -11.81 11.60
C TRP A 51 -7.95 -12.17 12.69
N ARG A 52 -9.00 -12.91 12.34
CA ARG A 52 -9.95 -13.46 13.31
C ARG A 52 -9.21 -14.37 14.30
N GLU A 53 -8.40 -15.28 13.76
CA GLU A 53 -7.47 -16.12 14.50
C GLU A 53 -6.03 -15.65 14.21
N PRO A 54 -5.39 -14.89 15.11
CA PRO A 54 -4.04 -14.37 14.87
C PRO A 54 -2.98 -15.46 14.92
N PHE A 55 -1.91 -15.28 14.14
CA PHE A 55 -0.73 -16.14 14.21
C PHE A 55 0.02 -15.95 15.54
N ASP A 56 0.50 -17.05 16.12
CA ASP A 56 1.46 -16.97 17.22
C ASP A 56 2.81 -16.48 16.69
N LYS A 57 3.28 -15.35 17.21
CA LYS A 57 4.57 -14.76 16.83
C LYS A 57 5.74 -15.70 17.12
N SER A 58 5.66 -16.51 18.18
CA SER A 58 6.72 -17.45 18.55
C SER A 58 6.90 -18.59 17.53
N ALA A 59 5.85 -18.85 16.74
CA ALA A 59 5.86 -19.85 15.67
C ALA A 59 6.36 -19.28 14.32
N THR A 60 6.66 -17.98 14.24
CA THR A 60 7.23 -17.37 13.02
C THR A 60 8.71 -17.72 12.93
N LYS A 61 9.13 -18.35 11.82
CA LYS A 61 10.52 -18.79 11.61
C LYS A 61 10.97 -18.48 10.19
N ASP A 62 12.27 -18.21 10.03
CA ASP A 62 12.85 -18.03 8.70
C ASP A 62 12.74 -19.32 7.89
N SER A 63 12.30 -19.19 6.64
CA SER A 63 12.04 -20.29 5.73
C SER A 63 12.28 -19.85 4.28
N LYS A 64 12.58 -20.82 3.41
CA LYS A 64 12.86 -20.55 2.00
C LYS A 64 11.57 -20.18 1.25
N PHE A 65 11.58 -19.02 0.60
CA PHE A 65 10.57 -18.60 -0.39
C PHE A 65 11.19 -18.64 -1.78
N SER A 66 10.59 -19.41 -2.69
CA SER A 66 11.07 -19.54 -4.07
C SER A 66 10.61 -18.35 -4.91
N LEU A 67 11.55 -17.69 -5.57
CA LEU A 67 11.32 -16.57 -6.46
C LEU A 67 10.94 -17.06 -7.87
N LEU A 68 10.41 -16.16 -8.70
CA LEU A 68 9.99 -16.46 -10.07
C LEU A 68 11.13 -16.92 -10.98
N ASP A 69 12.36 -16.52 -10.67
CA ASP A 69 13.57 -16.88 -11.41
C ASP A 69 14.19 -18.22 -10.96
N GLY A 70 13.57 -18.91 -9.99
CA GLY A 70 14.04 -20.18 -9.44
C GLY A 70 15.04 -20.05 -8.30
N ASN A 71 15.51 -18.84 -7.97
CA ASN A 71 16.28 -18.60 -6.75
C ASN A 71 15.38 -18.68 -5.51
N TYR A 72 15.97 -18.65 -4.31
CA TYR A 72 15.21 -18.49 -3.08
C TYR A 72 15.77 -17.39 -2.19
N VAL A 73 14.89 -16.84 -1.36
CA VAL A 73 15.21 -15.92 -0.27
C VAL A 73 14.70 -16.50 1.04
N GLU A 74 15.36 -16.19 2.15
CA GLU A 74 14.83 -16.53 3.48
C GLU A 74 13.89 -15.41 3.94
N ILE A 75 12.68 -15.80 4.37
CA ILE A 75 11.67 -14.87 4.90
C ILE A 75 11.10 -15.38 6.22
N PRO A 76 10.68 -14.49 7.14
CA PRO A 76 9.94 -14.88 8.32
C PRO A 76 8.56 -15.40 7.91
N LEU A 77 8.38 -16.72 7.93
CA LEU A 77 7.14 -17.38 7.54
C LEU A 77 6.27 -17.64 8.79
N MET A 78 5.06 -17.09 8.78
CA MET A 78 4.06 -17.35 9.82
C MET A 78 3.40 -18.72 9.60
N THR A 79 3.17 -19.47 10.67
CA THR A 79 2.51 -20.79 10.63
C THR A 79 1.39 -20.85 11.67
N SER A 80 0.26 -21.48 11.34
CA SER A 80 -0.83 -21.74 12.28
C SER A 80 -1.32 -23.18 12.16
N PRO A 81 -1.51 -23.90 13.28
CA PRO A 81 -2.14 -25.22 13.28
C PRO A 81 -3.67 -25.14 13.15
N ALA A 82 -4.26 -23.95 13.20
CA ALA A 82 -5.70 -23.77 13.12
C ALA A 82 -6.24 -24.25 11.77
N ARG A 83 -7.27 -25.11 11.80
CA ARG A 83 -7.99 -25.50 10.59
C ARG A 83 -8.75 -24.27 10.09
N LEU A 84 -8.55 -23.90 8.83
CA LEU A 84 -9.35 -22.88 8.19
C LEU A 84 -10.81 -23.36 8.21
N LEU A 85 -11.61 -22.80 9.13
CA LEU A 85 -13.04 -23.00 9.12
C LEU A 85 -13.55 -22.15 7.96
N ALA A 86 -13.86 -22.80 6.83
CA ALA A 86 -14.68 -22.19 5.81
C ALA A 86 -16.09 -22.12 6.40
N ASP A 87 -16.58 -20.90 6.60
CA ASP A 87 -17.96 -20.55 6.88
C ASP A 87 -18.88 -20.88 5.68
#